data_AF-A0A6I3EQ17-F1
#
_entry.id   AF-A0A6I3EQ17-F1
#
_cell.length_a   1.000
_cell.length_b   1.000
_cell.length_c   1.000
_cell.angle_alpha   90.00
_cell.angle_beta   90.00
_cell.angle_gamma   90.00
#
_symmetry.space_group_name_H-M   'P 1'
#
loop_
_entity.id
_entity.type
_entity.pdbx_description
1 polymer ?
#
loop_
_entity_poly.entity_id
_entity_poly.type
_entity_poly.pdbx_seq_one_letter_code
_entity_poly.pdbx_strand_id
1 'polypeptide(L)'
;MSDAEPTLDERAAMRSYLQRCDVRLSTVHRVATALLSGAGILVLLPAVERDSVLQVIRALLAGPVSWSRGLLLVAVVLSIFLALAVLWLVIIELTRFYFDANHVIHADGEVFSPRFTLTGLRLPSDELGAASGAVYTQRHTDPEIVRLLVPGNERGRHRIDQQIAAYPGLLDETLESDVARAAALFELAAARRRTLLEEVIKVEYVMVRHMQRIQVVVLRYVKALMVIIVTALASFATSAAVNGEARVSVPSERWIAGAMLVWAPLALIVVASPVRWLEKLLRSEGAQKTTVARDRELTELEEVTARIVTVAWVCAMAAMVLLLVHQSVSTQGKVAVVSVMLVSTVSFAAAVTRHFIRRPRRRWA
;
A
#
# COMPACT_ATOMS: atom_id res chain seq x y z
N MET A 1 42.06 -6.78 2.52
CA MET A 1 42.07 -5.49 3.23
C MET A 1 42.23 -5.83 4.69
N SER A 2 43.27 -5.33 5.38
CA SER A 2 43.44 -5.64 6.79
C SER A 2 42.34 -4.91 7.57
N ASP A 3 41.52 -5.66 8.30
CA ASP A 3 40.57 -5.12 9.27
C ASP A 3 41.36 -4.44 10.40
N ALA A 4 41.66 -3.16 10.23
CA ALA A 4 42.18 -2.35 11.31
C ALA A 4 41.07 -2.26 12.36
N GLU A 5 41.35 -2.74 13.57
CA GLU A 5 40.41 -2.69 14.68
C GLU A 5 40.05 -1.21 14.95
N PRO A 6 38.76 -0.84 14.97
CA PRO A 6 38.38 0.55 15.10
C PRO A 6 38.83 1.11 16.46
N THR A 7 39.40 2.30 16.41
CA THR A 7 39.82 3.07 17.59
C THR A 7 38.64 3.34 18.53
N LEU A 8 38.92 3.68 19.79
CA LEU A 8 37.87 3.99 20.77
C LEU A 8 36.94 5.12 20.31
N ASP A 9 37.50 6.14 19.66
CA ASP A 9 36.76 7.28 19.13
C ASP A 9 35.86 6.85 17.96
N GLU A 10 36.35 5.99 17.05
CA GLU A 10 35.55 5.43 15.96
C GLU A 10 34.39 4.58 16.50
N ARG A 11 34.65 3.74 17.51
CA ARG A 11 33.60 2.94 18.17
C ARG A 11 32.56 3.82 18.85
N ALA A 12 32.98 4.90 19.51
CA ALA A 12 32.06 5.88 20.09
C ALA A 12 31.20 6.57 19.02
N ALA A 13 31.79 6.93 17.88
CA ALA A 13 31.09 7.50 16.75
C ALA A 13 30.06 6.51 16.15
N MET A 14 30.42 5.23 16.01
CA MET A 14 29.53 4.16 15.56
C MET A 14 28.32 3.98 16.50
N ARG A 15 28.53 3.93 17.82
CA ARG A 15 27.44 3.85 18.81
C ARG A 15 26.51 5.07 18.72
N SER A 16 27.09 6.27 18.63
CA SER A 16 26.31 7.50 18.46
C SER A 16 25.50 7.49 17.16
N TYR A 17 26.07 6.97 16.07
CA TYR A 17 25.37 6.81 14.81
C TYR A 17 24.16 5.88 14.94
N LEU A 18 24.32 4.70 15.55
CA LEU A 18 23.24 3.75 15.80
C LEU A 18 22.10 4.38 16.61
N GLN A 19 22.42 5.10 17.68
CA GLN A 19 21.41 5.80 18.50
C GLN A 19 20.62 6.85 17.69
N ARG A 20 21.29 7.63 16.82
CA ARG A 20 20.60 8.58 15.93
C ARG A 20 19.68 7.87 14.93
N CYS A 21 20.09 6.70 14.46
CA CYS A 21 19.28 5.88 13.56
C CYS A 21 18.02 5.37 14.26
N ASP A 22 18.10 4.91 15.51
CA ASP A 22 16.93 4.48 16.28
C ASP A 22 15.91 5.61 16.45
N VAL A 23 16.36 6.84 16.73
CA VAL A 23 15.48 8.01 16.83
C VAL A 23 14.81 8.34 15.49
N ARG A 24 15.55 8.27 14.39
CA ARG A 24 15.00 8.48 13.04
C ARG A 24 13.98 7.40 12.68
N LEU A 25 14.30 6.14 12.98
CA LEU A 25 13.43 5.00 12.74
C LEU A 25 12.13 5.08 13.56
N SER A 26 12.23 5.49 14.83
CA SER A 26 11.07 5.81 15.68
C SER A 26 10.19 6.90 15.06
N THR A 27 10.79 7.91 14.45
CA THR A 27 10.07 8.99 13.76
C THR A 27 9.36 8.47 12.52
N VAL A 28 10.04 7.67 11.69
CA VAL A 28 9.44 7.02 10.51
C VAL A 28 8.25 6.14 10.91
N HIS A 29 8.40 5.36 11.99
CA HIS A 29 7.31 4.53 12.51
C HIS A 29 6.13 5.38 12.98
N ARG A 30 6.37 6.49 13.68
CA ARG A 30 5.31 7.43 14.08
C ARG A 30 4.54 8.00 12.88
N VAL A 31 5.23 8.32 11.79
CA VAL A 31 4.58 8.74 10.54
C VAL A 31 3.68 7.62 9.99
N ALA A 32 4.19 6.38 9.93
CA ALA A 32 3.39 5.23 9.47
C ALA A 32 2.16 4.99 10.36
N THR A 33 2.30 5.08 11.68
CA THR A 33 1.20 4.96 12.63
C THR A 33 0.18 6.09 12.51
N ALA A 34 0.63 7.33 12.26
CA ALA A 34 -0.28 8.45 12.01
C ALA A 34 -1.11 8.24 10.73
N LEU A 35 -0.50 7.70 9.66
CA LEU A 35 -1.22 7.30 8.46
C LEU A 35 -2.21 6.17 8.73
N LEU A 36 -1.83 5.17 9.53
CA LEU A 36 -2.71 4.06 9.89
C LEU A 36 -3.90 4.53 10.75
N SER A 37 -3.67 5.45 11.68
CA SER A 37 -4.73 6.09 12.45
C SER A 37 -5.69 6.87 11.53
N GLY A 38 -5.13 7.64 10.57
CA GLY A 38 -5.88 8.30 9.52
C GLY A 38 -6.61 7.34 8.58
N ALA A 39 -6.12 6.11 8.39
CA ALA A 39 -6.75 5.08 7.56
C ALA A 39 -8.14 4.68 8.08
N GLY A 40 -8.45 4.96 9.35
CA GLY A 40 -9.83 4.92 9.85
C GLY A 40 -10.78 5.73 8.97
N ILE A 41 -10.37 6.90 8.46
CA ILE A 41 -11.17 7.70 7.52
C ILE A 41 -11.39 6.94 6.21
N LEU A 42 -10.36 6.26 5.68
CA LEU A 42 -10.47 5.47 4.45
C LEU A 42 -11.38 4.24 4.61
N VAL A 43 -11.45 3.67 5.81
CA VAL A 43 -12.32 2.52 6.13
C VAL A 43 -13.75 2.96 6.40
N LEU A 44 -13.94 4.11 7.05
CA LEU A 44 -15.26 4.62 7.41
C LEU A 44 -16.02 5.16 6.19
N LEU A 45 -15.34 5.75 5.22
CA LEU A 45 -16.00 6.38 4.07
C LEU A 45 -16.82 5.39 3.23
N PRO A 46 -16.29 4.21 2.84
CA PRO A 46 -17.08 3.17 2.18
C PRO A 46 -18.26 2.66 3.03
N ALA A 47 -18.12 2.65 4.37
CA ALA A 47 -19.21 2.27 5.26
C ALA A 47 -20.33 3.33 5.27
N VAL A 48 -19.98 4.61 5.22
CA VAL A 48 -20.93 5.74 5.10
C VAL A 48 -21.58 5.76 3.71
N GLU A 49 -20.85 5.41 2.67
CA GLU A 49 -21.38 5.33 1.31
C GLU A 49 -22.33 4.15 1.08
N ARG A 50 -22.30 3.12 1.94
CA ARG A 50 -23.04 1.87 1.76
C ARG A 50 -24.51 2.11 1.43
N ASP A 51 -25.18 2.99 2.16
CA ASP A 51 -26.63 3.20 1.99
C ASP A 51 -26.94 3.91 0.68
N SER A 52 -26.17 4.96 0.34
CA SER A 52 -26.26 5.68 -0.93
C SER A 52 -26.08 4.76 -2.13
N VAL A 53 -25.07 3.90 -2.06
CA VAL A 53 -24.75 2.92 -3.10
C VAL A 53 -25.84 1.87 -3.24
N LEU A 54 -26.28 1.28 -2.13
CA LEU A 54 -27.33 0.26 -2.13
C LEU A 54 -28.65 0.83 -2.65
N GLN A 55 -28.96 2.09 -2.33
CA GLN A 55 -30.13 2.78 -2.87
C GLN A 55 -30.07 2.86 -4.40
N VAL A 56 -28.96 3.33 -4.96
CA VAL A 56 -28.77 3.45 -6.42
C VAL A 56 -28.85 2.07 -7.10
N ILE A 57 -28.17 1.07 -6.56
CA ILE A 57 -28.17 -0.29 -7.13
C ILE A 57 -29.58 -0.88 -7.11
N ARG A 58 -30.29 -0.80 -5.97
CA ARG A 58 -31.66 -1.33 -5.86
C ARG A 58 -32.59 -0.66 -6.85
N ALA A 59 -32.48 0.65 -7.01
CA ALA A 59 -33.33 1.37 -7.92
C ALA A 59 -33.03 1.05 -9.39
N LEU A 60 -31.75 0.90 -9.78
CA LEU A 60 -31.36 0.48 -11.12
C LEU A 60 -31.84 -0.95 -11.46
N LEU A 61 -31.90 -1.82 -10.47
CA LEU A 61 -32.42 -3.19 -10.60
C LEU A 61 -33.96 -3.24 -10.53
N ALA A 62 -34.63 -2.17 -10.09
CA ALA A 62 -36.08 -2.13 -9.98
C ALA A 62 -36.74 -1.87 -11.34
N GLY A 63 -37.52 -2.84 -11.81
CA GLY A 63 -38.33 -2.74 -13.03
C GLY A 63 -37.74 -3.49 -14.23
N PRO A 64 -38.18 -3.18 -15.46
CA PRO A 64 -37.76 -3.91 -16.65
C PRO A 64 -36.27 -3.73 -16.93
N VAL A 65 -35.63 -4.82 -17.37
CA VAL A 65 -34.22 -4.85 -17.74
C VAL A 65 -34.03 -4.02 -19.01
N SER A 66 -33.27 -2.93 -18.91
CA SER A 66 -32.83 -2.13 -20.05
C SER A 66 -31.30 -2.12 -20.13
N TRP A 67 -30.78 -1.98 -21.36
CA TRP A 67 -29.34 -1.88 -21.57
C TRP A 67 -28.73 -0.65 -20.89
N SER A 68 -29.45 0.49 -20.83
CA SER A 68 -28.98 1.68 -20.12
C SER A 68 -28.77 1.41 -18.63
N ARG A 69 -29.74 0.76 -17.97
CA ARG A 69 -29.65 0.40 -16.54
C ARG A 69 -28.53 -0.59 -16.29
N GLY A 70 -28.38 -1.61 -17.14
CA GLY A 70 -27.29 -2.57 -17.04
C GLY A 70 -25.90 -1.91 -17.13
N LEU A 71 -25.71 -0.99 -18.08
CA LEU A 71 -24.45 -0.25 -18.23
C LEU A 71 -24.18 0.69 -17.06
N LEU A 72 -25.20 1.39 -16.55
CA LEU A 72 -25.05 2.26 -15.38
C LEU A 72 -24.77 1.46 -14.11
N LEU A 73 -25.40 0.30 -13.94
CA LEU A 73 -25.10 -0.61 -12.85
C LEU A 73 -23.63 -1.02 -12.88
N VAL A 74 -23.11 -1.41 -14.05
CA VAL A 74 -21.68 -1.74 -14.21
C VAL A 74 -20.80 -0.54 -13.83
N ALA A 75 -21.13 0.67 -14.30
CA ALA A 75 -20.35 1.87 -13.97
C ALA A 75 -20.31 2.17 -12.46
N VAL A 76 -21.46 2.07 -11.77
CA VAL A 76 -21.56 2.27 -10.31
C VAL A 76 -20.84 1.14 -9.54
N VAL A 77 -20.98 -0.12 -9.96
CA VAL A 77 -20.25 -1.24 -9.35
C VAL A 77 -18.74 -1.07 -9.48
N LEU A 78 -18.27 -0.61 -10.65
CA LEU A 78 -16.85 -0.35 -10.89
C LEU A 78 -16.31 0.82 -10.05
N SER A 79 -17.10 1.85 -9.76
CA SER A 79 -16.64 2.95 -8.89
C SER A 79 -16.42 2.48 -7.45
N ILE A 80 -17.32 1.64 -6.93
CA ILE A 80 -17.17 1.03 -5.60
C ILE A 80 -15.99 0.07 -5.58
N PHE A 81 -15.88 -0.77 -6.61
CA PHE A 81 -14.76 -1.69 -6.75
C PHE A 81 -13.43 -0.94 -6.77
N LEU A 82 -13.36 0.23 -7.43
CA LEU A 82 -12.19 1.09 -7.39
C LEU A 82 -11.87 1.54 -5.96
N ALA A 83 -12.86 2.05 -5.21
CA ALA A 83 -12.65 2.49 -3.82
C ALA A 83 -12.10 1.35 -2.94
N LEU A 84 -12.64 0.14 -3.10
CA LEU A 84 -12.14 -1.05 -2.39
C LEU A 84 -10.74 -1.47 -2.87
N ALA A 85 -10.48 -1.44 -4.17
CA ALA A 85 -9.18 -1.79 -4.75
C ALA A 85 -8.08 -0.83 -4.29
N VAL A 86 -8.34 0.49 -4.24
CA VAL A 86 -7.35 1.45 -3.75
C VAL A 86 -7.06 1.27 -2.27
N LEU A 87 -8.07 0.99 -1.44
CA LEU A 87 -7.90 0.68 -0.02
C LEU A 87 -7.09 -0.61 0.16
N TRP A 88 -7.42 -1.65 -0.59
CA TRP A 88 -6.69 -2.92 -0.58
C TRP A 88 -5.21 -2.75 -0.95
N LEU A 89 -4.91 -1.94 -1.96
CA LEU A 89 -3.52 -1.63 -2.34
C LEU A 89 -2.76 -0.87 -1.25
N VAL A 90 -3.42 0.01 -0.48
CA VAL A 90 -2.81 0.66 0.68
C VAL A 90 -2.49 -0.35 1.78
N ILE A 91 -3.40 -1.28 2.06
CA ILE A 91 -3.18 -2.35 3.05
C ILE A 91 -1.99 -3.23 2.64
N ILE A 92 -1.92 -3.65 1.37
CA ILE A 92 -0.78 -4.43 0.85
C ILE A 92 0.53 -3.67 1.06
N GLU A 93 0.59 -2.38 0.75
CA GLU A 93 1.83 -1.61 0.93
C GLU A 93 2.19 -1.41 2.38
N LEU A 94 1.21 -1.27 3.28
CA LEU A 94 1.48 -1.23 4.71
C LEU A 94 2.06 -2.55 5.21
N THR A 95 1.53 -3.69 4.75
CA THR A 95 2.11 -5.00 5.04
C THR A 95 3.54 -5.09 4.50
N ARG A 96 3.77 -4.68 3.25
CA ARG A 96 5.13 -4.66 2.65
C ARG A 96 6.06 -3.69 3.35
N PHE A 97 5.56 -2.63 3.98
CA PHE A 97 6.36 -1.70 4.76
C PHE A 97 6.85 -2.34 6.06
N TYR A 98 5.98 -3.08 6.75
CA TYR A 98 6.28 -3.72 8.04
C TYR A 98 6.93 -5.09 7.95
N PHE A 99 6.81 -5.77 6.82
CA PHE A 99 7.35 -7.10 6.62
C PHE A 99 8.38 -7.14 5.50
N ASP A 100 9.38 -7.97 5.71
CA ASP A 100 10.47 -8.21 4.80
C ASP A 100 10.84 -9.69 4.78
N ALA A 101 11.50 -10.12 3.71
CA ALA A 101 12.17 -11.41 3.67
C ALA A 101 13.45 -11.36 4.53
N ASN A 102 13.55 -12.32 5.44
CA ASN A 102 14.76 -12.71 6.11
C ASN A 102 15.42 -13.84 5.32
N HIS A 103 16.70 -13.71 5.08
CA HIS A 103 17.51 -14.72 4.41
C HIS A 103 18.12 -15.63 5.47
N VAL A 104 17.62 -16.85 5.52
CA VAL A 104 18.17 -17.91 6.36
C VAL A 104 19.00 -18.82 5.46
N ILE A 105 20.32 -18.68 5.59
CA ILE A 105 21.29 -19.35 4.73
C ILE A 105 21.74 -20.64 5.44
N HIS A 106 21.70 -21.76 4.71
CA HIS A 106 22.13 -23.07 5.18
C HIS A 106 23.03 -23.74 4.13
N ALA A 107 23.62 -24.88 4.49
CA ALA A 107 24.54 -25.61 3.61
C ALA A 107 23.89 -26.03 2.28
N ASP A 108 22.60 -26.40 2.30
CA ASP A 108 21.87 -26.92 1.13
C ASP A 108 21.08 -25.85 0.37
N GLY A 109 21.14 -24.58 0.79
CA GLY A 109 20.46 -23.48 0.12
C GLY A 109 19.97 -22.36 1.04
N GLU A 110 19.16 -21.48 0.47
CA GLU A 110 18.59 -20.31 1.13
C GLU A 110 17.08 -20.45 1.31
N VAL A 111 16.60 -20.22 2.52
CA VAL A 111 15.17 -20.20 2.85
C VAL A 111 14.76 -18.80 3.28
N PHE A 112 13.61 -18.34 2.77
CA PHE A 112 13.08 -17.00 3.06
C PHE A 112 12.00 -17.10 4.14
N SER A 113 12.17 -16.39 5.24
CA SER A 113 11.13 -16.24 6.27
C SER A 113 10.63 -14.78 6.35
N PRO A 114 9.36 -14.53 6.69
CA PRO A 114 8.91 -13.17 6.95
C PRO A 114 9.52 -12.67 8.27
N ARG A 115 10.17 -11.51 8.23
CA ARG A 115 10.59 -10.77 9.42
C ARG A 115 9.89 -9.44 9.51
N PHE A 116 9.70 -8.99 10.74
CA PHE A 116 9.29 -7.63 10.99
C PHE A 116 10.44 -6.67 10.69
N THR A 117 10.07 -5.52 10.16
CA THR A 117 10.96 -4.45 9.70
C THR A 117 11.88 -3.91 10.82
N LEU A 118 11.41 -3.92 12.07
CA LEU A 118 12.26 -3.73 13.25
C LEU A 118 12.84 -5.08 13.69
N THR A 119 14.06 -5.40 13.25
CA THR A 119 14.75 -6.63 13.64
C THR A 119 15.14 -6.58 15.11
N GLY A 120 15.20 -7.75 15.77
CA GLY A 120 15.75 -7.81 17.12
C GLY A 120 17.22 -7.36 17.15
N LEU A 121 17.60 -6.71 18.23
CA LEU A 121 18.97 -6.26 18.48
C LEU A 121 19.67 -7.23 19.43
N ARG A 122 20.91 -7.60 19.08
CA ARG A 122 21.82 -8.30 19.99
C ARG A 122 23.02 -7.41 20.26
N LEU A 123 23.59 -7.58 21.43
CA LEU A 123 24.82 -6.88 21.79
C LEU A 123 25.93 -7.28 20.81
N PRO A 124 26.67 -6.32 20.22
CA PRO A 124 27.70 -6.66 19.26
C PRO A 124 28.77 -7.57 19.85
N SER A 125 29.35 -8.44 19.02
CA SER A 125 30.27 -9.48 19.45
C SER A 125 31.59 -8.96 20.00
N ASP A 126 32.02 -7.82 19.49
CA ASP A 126 33.29 -7.12 19.75
C ASP A 126 33.18 -6.07 20.87
N GLU A 127 31.99 -5.79 21.40
CA GLU A 127 31.74 -4.78 22.45
C GLU A 127 32.08 -5.24 23.87
N LEU A 128 32.21 -6.55 24.09
CA LEU A 128 32.59 -7.10 25.37
C LEU A 128 34.02 -7.65 25.32
N GLY A 129 34.80 -7.36 26.36
CA GLY A 129 36.05 -8.08 26.60
C GLY A 129 35.81 -9.58 26.85
N ALA A 130 36.85 -10.41 26.68
CA ALA A 130 36.73 -11.86 26.71
C ALA A 130 36.02 -12.41 27.97
N ALA A 131 36.34 -11.89 29.16
CA ALA A 131 35.71 -12.31 30.41
C ALA A 131 34.20 -12.02 30.44
N SER A 132 33.79 -10.78 30.13
CA SER A 132 32.38 -10.40 30.07
C SER A 132 31.63 -11.11 28.94
N GLY A 133 32.30 -11.36 27.81
CA GLY A 133 31.76 -12.13 26.69
C GLY A 133 31.49 -13.59 27.05
N ALA A 134 32.35 -14.22 27.85
CA ALA A 134 32.14 -15.57 28.37
C ALA A 134 30.94 -15.62 29.31
N VAL A 135 30.83 -14.67 30.25
CA VAL A 135 29.67 -14.56 31.15
C VAL A 135 28.37 -14.31 30.38
N TYR A 136 28.40 -13.42 29.38
CA TYR A 136 27.25 -13.18 28.50
C TYR A 136 26.80 -14.46 27.80
N THR A 137 27.75 -15.21 27.23
CA THR A 137 27.46 -16.48 26.53
C THR A 137 26.88 -17.52 27.47
N GLN A 138 27.45 -17.66 28.67
CA GLN A 138 26.92 -18.56 29.71
C GLN A 138 25.48 -18.20 30.10
N ARG A 139 25.20 -16.91 30.36
CA ARG A 139 23.86 -16.43 30.71
C ARG A 139 22.85 -16.60 29.57
N HIS A 140 23.30 -16.56 28.32
CA HIS A 140 22.45 -16.80 27.16
C HIS A 140 21.99 -18.27 27.02
N THR A 141 22.65 -19.19 27.73
CA THR A 141 22.28 -20.61 27.81
C THR A 141 21.59 -20.98 29.12
N ASP A 142 21.40 -20.01 30.02
CA ASP A 142 20.74 -20.21 31.31
C ASP A 142 19.26 -20.60 31.11
N PRO A 143 18.80 -21.74 31.64
CA PRO A 143 17.42 -22.19 31.48
C PRO A 143 16.37 -21.17 31.93
N GLU A 144 16.66 -20.33 32.93
CA GLU A 144 15.72 -19.30 33.38
C GLU A 144 15.54 -18.18 32.33
N ILE A 145 16.62 -17.80 31.65
CA ILE A 145 16.60 -16.79 30.59
C ILE A 145 15.97 -17.37 29.32
N VAL A 146 16.35 -18.59 28.94
CA VAL A 146 15.80 -19.29 27.77
C VAL A 146 14.28 -19.43 27.88
N ARG A 147 13.75 -19.65 29.09
CA ARG A 147 12.31 -19.75 29.36
C ARG A 147 11.50 -18.49 29.03
N LEU A 148 12.15 -17.32 28.92
CA LEU A 148 11.49 -16.08 28.48
C LEU A 148 11.08 -16.14 27.00
N LEU A 149 11.79 -16.94 26.20
CA LEU A 149 11.53 -17.10 24.76
C LEU A 149 10.93 -18.47 24.43
N VAL A 150 11.35 -19.53 25.13
CA VAL A 150 10.88 -20.91 24.94
C VAL A 150 10.12 -21.36 26.19
N PRO A 151 8.78 -21.35 26.19
CA PRO A 151 8.00 -21.73 27.37
C PRO A 151 8.32 -23.16 27.83
N GLY A 152 8.42 -23.37 29.14
CA GLY A 152 8.76 -24.69 29.70
C GLY A 152 7.67 -25.77 29.59
N ASN A 153 6.51 -25.45 29.02
CA ASN A 153 5.41 -26.41 28.82
C ASN A 153 5.48 -27.04 27.43
N GLU A 154 5.12 -28.33 27.33
CA GLU A 154 5.20 -29.11 26.07
C GLU A 154 4.38 -28.50 24.93
N ARG A 155 3.19 -27.96 25.22
CA ARG A 155 2.35 -27.32 24.20
C ARG A 155 3.04 -26.12 23.54
N GLY A 156 3.78 -25.33 24.33
CA GLY A 156 4.55 -24.18 23.87
C GLY A 156 5.73 -24.63 23.01
N ARG A 157 6.50 -25.62 23.48
CA ARG A 157 7.61 -26.21 22.72
C ARG A 157 7.14 -26.79 21.39
N HIS A 158 6.06 -27.57 21.39
CA HIS A 158 5.49 -28.15 20.18
C HIS A 158 5.05 -27.08 19.16
N ARG A 159 4.50 -25.95 19.62
CA ARG A 159 4.16 -24.82 18.73
C ARG A 159 5.41 -24.21 18.10
N ILE A 160 6.48 -24.05 18.89
CA ILE A 160 7.77 -23.54 18.40
C ILE A 160 8.37 -24.52 17.38
N ASP A 161 8.33 -25.82 17.68
CA ASP A 161 8.85 -26.87 16.79
C ASP A 161 8.10 -26.87 15.46
N GLN A 162 6.77 -26.74 15.48
CA GLN A 162 5.96 -26.56 14.27
C GLN A 162 6.32 -25.29 13.49
N GLN A 163 6.59 -24.19 14.18
CA GLN A 163 6.99 -22.94 13.55
C GLN A 163 8.37 -23.06 12.89
N ILE A 164 9.33 -23.71 13.54
CA ILE A 164 10.68 -23.88 13.02
C ILE A 164 10.68 -24.88 11.86
N ALA A 165 9.92 -25.97 11.96
CA ALA A 165 9.78 -26.99 10.91
C ALA A 165 9.24 -26.41 9.58
N ALA A 166 8.56 -25.26 9.61
CA ALA A 166 8.13 -24.57 8.40
C ALA A 166 9.30 -23.99 7.58
N TYR A 167 10.50 -23.90 8.16
CA TYR A 167 11.68 -23.28 7.55
C TYR A 167 12.88 -24.24 7.67
N PRO A 168 13.14 -25.07 6.63
CA PRO A 168 14.21 -26.06 6.65
C PRO A 168 15.58 -25.43 6.96
N GLY A 169 16.38 -26.12 7.78
CA GLY A 169 17.75 -25.74 8.14
C GLY A 169 17.89 -24.90 9.42
N LEU A 170 16.80 -24.39 10.00
CA LEU A 170 16.86 -23.54 11.21
C LEU A 170 17.18 -24.27 12.51
N LEU A 171 16.87 -25.55 12.57
CA LEU A 171 17.24 -26.43 13.67
C LEU A 171 18.15 -27.52 13.10
N ASP A 172 19.25 -27.77 13.80
CA ASP A 172 19.92 -29.06 13.68
C ASP A 172 19.02 -30.08 14.39
N GLU A 173 18.40 -30.98 13.63
CA GLU A 173 17.44 -31.98 14.12
C GLU A 173 18.04 -32.89 15.21
N THR A 174 19.38 -32.90 15.32
CA THR A 174 20.12 -33.66 16.34
C THR A 174 20.16 -32.98 17.72
N LEU A 175 19.71 -31.73 17.84
CA LEU A 175 19.77 -30.92 19.07
C LEU A 175 18.37 -30.56 19.60
N GLU A 176 17.71 -31.52 20.26
CA GLU A 176 16.46 -31.29 21.00
C GLU A 176 16.67 -30.51 22.31
N SER A 177 17.21 -29.29 22.24
CA SER A 177 17.40 -28.43 23.41
C SER A 177 16.58 -27.15 23.32
N ASP A 178 16.08 -26.66 24.46
CA ASP A 178 15.42 -25.35 24.53
C ASP A 178 16.37 -24.21 24.11
N VAL A 179 17.68 -24.40 24.27
CA VAL A 179 18.71 -23.46 23.79
C VAL A 179 18.73 -23.41 22.25
N ALA A 180 18.65 -24.56 21.58
CA ALA A 180 18.57 -24.65 20.13
C ALA A 180 17.27 -24.01 19.59
N ARG A 181 16.13 -24.28 20.24
CA ARG A 181 14.86 -23.60 19.95
C ARG A 181 14.97 -22.08 20.07
N ALA A 182 15.58 -21.60 21.15
CA ALA A 182 15.79 -20.17 21.35
C ALA A 182 16.70 -19.57 20.27
N ALA A 183 17.78 -20.24 19.90
CA ALA A 183 18.68 -19.81 18.84
C ALA A 183 17.95 -19.72 17.48
N ALA A 184 17.15 -20.71 17.12
CA ALA A 184 16.32 -20.69 15.91
C ALA A 184 15.31 -19.52 15.92
N LEU A 185 14.70 -19.21 17.06
CA LEU A 185 13.81 -18.05 17.19
C LEU A 185 14.55 -16.71 17.04
N PHE A 186 15.79 -16.60 17.52
CA PHE A 186 16.65 -15.43 17.24
C PHE A 186 16.95 -15.30 15.73
N GLU A 187 17.25 -16.40 15.05
CA GLU A 187 17.48 -16.40 13.59
C GLU A 187 16.23 -15.99 12.82
N LEU A 188 15.05 -16.49 13.18
CA LEU A 188 13.77 -16.07 12.61
C LEU A 188 13.48 -14.58 12.82
N ALA A 189 13.88 -14.04 13.99
CA ALA A 189 13.79 -12.61 14.27
C ALA A 189 14.91 -11.77 13.61
N ALA A 190 15.77 -12.39 12.80
CA ALA A 190 16.98 -11.82 12.19
C ALA A 190 17.97 -11.20 13.19
N ALA A 191 17.85 -11.60 14.45
CA ALA A 191 18.59 -11.09 15.60
C ALA A 191 19.89 -11.91 15.77
N ARG A 192 20.81 -11.71 14.84
CA ARG A 192 22.15 -12.31 14.84
C ARG A 192 23.14 -11.47 15.63
N ARG A 193 24.15 -12.13 16.20
CA ARG A 193 25.28 -11.43 16.82
C ARG A 193 26.23 -11.00 15.71
N ARG A 194 26.47 -9.70 15.61
CA ARG A 194 27.30 -9.05 14.60
C ARG A 194 28.36 -8.19 15.29
N THR A 195 29.42 -7.81 14.58
CA THR A 195 30.33 -6.78 15.08
C THR A 195 29.64 -5.41 15.10
N LEU A 196 30.20 -4.45 15.82
CA LEU A 196 29.66 -3.09 15.86
C LEU A 196 29.61 -2.48 14.45
N LEU A 197 30.65 -2.70 13.65
CA LEU A 197 30.74 -2.23 12.27
C LEU A 197 29.66 -2.87 11.39
N GLU A 198 29.45 -4.19 11.49
CA GLU A 198 28.40 -4.88 10.75
C GLU A 198 27.00 -4.38 11.14
N GLU A 199 26.76 -4.06 12.42
CA GLU A 199 25.50 -3.46 12.86
C GLU A 199 25.29 -2.06 12.26
N VAL A 200 26.34 -1.23 12.20
CA VAL A 200 26.28 0.09 11.54
C VAL A 200 25.92 -0.06 10.07
N ILE A 201 26.63 -0.91 9.33
CA ILE A 201 26.38 -1.14 7.90
C ILE A 201 24.95 -1.68 7.70
N LYS A 202 24.53 -2.66 8.50
CA LYS A 202 23.15 -3.19 8.46
C LYS A 202 22.13 -2.07 8.61
N VAL A 203 22.30 -1.22 9.63
CA VAL A 203 21.35 -0.14 9.92
C VAL A 203 21.35 0.93 8.83
N GLU A 204 22.48 1.21 8.18
CA GLU A 204 22.55 2.10 7.01
C GLU A 204 21.62 1.63 5.87
N TYR A 205 21.77 0.38 5.45
CA TYR A 205 20.94 -0.21 4.38
C TYR A 205 19.46 -0.25 4.77
N VAL A 206 19.18 -0.66 6.02
CA VAL A 206 17.83 -0.70 6.58
C VAL A 206 17.20 0.71 6.56
N MET A 207 17.93 1.74 6.98
CA MET A 207 17.44 3.12 7.02
C MET A 207 17.08 3.66 5.63
N VAL A 208 17.96 3.47 4.64
CA VAL A 208 17.70 3.89 3.25
C VAL A 208 16.43 3.22 2.73
N ARG A 209 16.30 1.91 2.95
CA ARG A 209 15.14 1.14 2.54
C ARG A 209 13.85 1.64 3.20
N HIS A 210 13.87 1.92 4.49
CA HIS A 210 12.70 2.44 5.20
C HIS A 210 12.29 3.80 4.66
N MET A 211 13.27 4.66 4.36
CA MET A 211 13.02 5.98 3.81
C MET A 211 12.40 5.92 2.41
N GLN A 212 12.85 4.98 1.57
CA GLN A 212 12.24 4.74 0.26
C GLN A 212 10.81 4.19 0.39
N ARG A 213 10.60 3.18 1.25
CA ARG A 213 9.28 2.57 1.43
C ARG A 213 8.25 3.53 2.02
N ILE A 214 8.63 4.35 3.01
CA ILE A 214 7.68 5.32 3.59
C ILE A 214 7.24 6.36 2.55
N GLN A 215 8.12 6.79 1.64
CA GLN A 215 7.74 7.69 0.55
C GLN A 215 6.64 7.09 -0.33
N VAL A 216 6.79 5.81 -0.72
CA VAL A 216 5.78 5.09 -1.51
C VAL A 216 4.46 4.97 -0.75
N VAL A 217 4.51 4.56 0.52
CA VAL A 217 3.33 4.39 1.38
C VAL A 217 2.57 5.71 1.54
N VAL A 218 3.27 6.80 1.87
CA VAL A 218 2.67 8.14 2.03
C VAL A 218 1.99 8.57 0.73
N LEU A 219 2.68 8.45 -0.41
CA LEU A 219 2.12 8.90 -1.68
C LEU A 219 0.91 8.07 -2.09
N ARG A 220 0.96 6.74 -1.90
CA ARG A 220 -0.16 5.85 -2.22
C ARG A 220 -1.36 6.10 -1.31
N TYR A 221 -1.12 6.36 -0.02
CA TYR A 221 -2.16 6.76 0.93
C TYR A 221 -2.88 8.04 0.48
N VAL A 222 -2.14 9.10 0.15
CA VAL A 222 -2.72 10.37 -0.31
C VAL A 222 -3.55 10.17 -1.58
N LYS A 223 -3.04 9.41 -2.54
CA LYS A 223 -3.77 9.08 -3.77
C LYS A 223 -5.07 8.33 -3.49
N ALA A 224 -5.01 7.29 -2.65
CA ALA A 224 -6.19 6.51 -2.29
C ALA A 224 -7.24 7.39 -1.60
N LEU A 225 -6.82 8.26 -0.68
CA LEU A 225 -7.71 9.22 -0.03
C LEU A 225 -8.43 10.13 -1.02
N MET A 226 -7.70 10.71 -1.98
CA MET A 226 -8.32 11.58 -2.99
C MET A 226 -9.30 10.83 -3.89
N VAL A 227 -8.97 9.59 -4.29
CA VAL A 227 -9.86 8.74 -5.10
C VAL A 227 -11.12 8.38 -4.34
N ILE A 228 -11.00 8.02 -3.05
CA ILE A 228 -12.13 7.69 -2.19
C ILE A 228 -13.05 8.89 -2.02
N ILE A 229 -12.51 10.08 -1.72
CA ILE A 229 -13.31 11.31 -1.58
C ILE A 229 -14.08 11.62 -2.86
N VAL A 230 -13.44 11.57 -4.02
CA VAL A 230 -14.11 11.83 -5.31
C VAL A 230 -15.18 10.79 -5.61
N THR A 231 -14.93 9.52 -5.26
CA THR A 231 -15.90 8.44 -5.44
C THR A 231 -17.11 8.64 -4.54
N ALA A 232 -16.91 9.04 -3.29
CA ALA A 232 -17.99 9.36 -2.36
C ALA A 232 -18.89 10.48 -2.85
N LEU A 233 -18.31 11.57 -3.32
CA LEU A 233 -19.06 12.69 -3.88
C LEU A 233 -19.91 12.23 -5.08
N ALA A 234 -19.39 11.33 -5.90
CA ALA A 234 -20.13 10.74 -7.01
C ALA A 234 -21.23 9.77 -6.52
N SER A 235 -20.97 8.95 -5.50
CA SER A 235 -21.96 8.10 -4.83
C SER A 235 -23.12 8.92 -4.26
N PHE A 236 -22.84 10.04 -3.59
CA PHE A 236 -23.90 10.94 -3.10
C PHE A 236 -24.65 11.64 -4.23
N ALA A 237 -23.95 12.10 -5.28
CA ALA A 237 -24.59 12.70 -6.44
C ALA A 237 -25.53 11.73 -7.16
N THR A 238 -25.14 10.46 -7.31
CA THR A 238 -26.00 9.42 -7.90
C THR A 238 -27.17 9.06 -6.99
N SER A 239 -26.94 8.97 -5.68
CA SER A 239 -28.00 8.72 -4.69
C SER A 239 -29.05 9.82 -4.64
N ALA A 240 -28.63 11.09 -4.77
CA ALA A 240 -29.55 12.23 -4.80
C ALA A 240 -30.54 12.15 -5.97
N ALA A 241 -30.15 11.58 -7.12
CA ALA A 241 -31.04 11.38 -8.27
C ALA A 241 -32.13 10.34 -8.05
N VAL A 242 -31.93 9.44 -7.08
CA VAL A 242 -32.82 8.32 -6.79
C VAL A 242 -33.62 8.58 -5.51
N ASN A 243 -33.32 9.66 -4.80
CA ASN A 243 -33.91 9.93 -3.50
C ASN A 243 -35.42 10.18 -3.60
N GLY A 244 -36.21 9.37 -2.89
CA GLY A 244 -37.67 9.44 -2.89
C GLY A 244 -38.37 8.71 -4.05
N GLU A 245 -37.64 8.10 -5.00
CA GLU A 245 -38.23 7.35 -6.11
C GLU A 245 -38.15 5.83 -5.89
N ALA A 246 -39.29 5.13 -5.93
CA ALA A 246 -39.33 3.66 -5.85
C ALA A 246 -38.82 2.95 -7.13
N ARG A 247 -38.74 3.69 -8.24
CA ARG A 247 -38.23 3.23 -9.55
C ARG A 247 -37.48 4.37 -10.21
N VAL A 248 -36.32 4.08 -10.80
CA VAL A 248 -35.51 5.10 -11.47
C VAL A 248 -36.25 5.60 -12.71
N SER A 249 -36.54 6.90 -12.73
CA SER A 249 -37.06 7.59 -13.90
C SER A 249 -35.96 7.81 -14.96
N VAL A 250 -36.37 8.03 -16.22
CA VAL A 250 -35.40 8.33 -17.32
C VAL A 250 -34.53 9.57 -17.01
N PRO A 251 -35.06 10.67 -16.45
CA PRO A 251 -34.23 11.78 -15.96
C PRO A 251 -33.19 11.36 -14.92
N SER A 252 -33.55 10.49 -13.96
CA SER A 252 -32.63 9.98 -12.95
C SER A 252 -31.53 9.10 -13.56
N GLU A 253 -31.84 8.27 -14.56
CA GLU A 253 -30.81 7.52 -15.31
C GLU A 253 -29.80 8.46 -15.99
N ARG A 254 -30.27 9.56 -16.59
CA ARG A 254 -29.38 10.57 -17.21
C ARG A 254 -28.53 11.29 -16.17
N TRP A 255 -29.08 11.59 -15.00
CA TRP A 255 -28.31 12.19 -13.92
C TRP A 255 -27.21 11.26 -13.42
N ILE A 256 -27.53 9.98 -13.19
CA ILE A 256 -26.54 8.96 -12.79
C ILE A 256 -25.43 8.86 -13.85
N ALA A 257 -25.81 8.77 -15.13
CA ALA A 257 -24.86 8.76 -16.24
C ALA A 257 -23.96 10.00 -16.25
N GLY A 258 -24.54 11.19 -16.06
CA GLY A 258 -23.82 12.46 -15.98
C GLY A 258 -22.83 12.51 -14.81
N ALA A 259 -23.25 12.07 -13.63
CA ALA A 259 -22.40 11.99 -12.45
C ALA A 259 -21.20 11.05 -12.68
N MET A 260 -21.42 9.88 -13.30
CA MET A 260 -20.33 8.95 -13.64
C MET A 260 -19.40 9.49 -14.73
N LEU A 261 -19.93 10.20 -15.72
CA LEU A 261 -19.15 10.87 -16.76
C LEU A 261 -18.26 11.99 -16.20
N VAL A 262 -18.68 12.68 -15.13
CA VAL A 262 -17.87 13.68 -14.45
C VAL A 262 -16.87 13.03 -13.49
N TRP A 263 -17.29 12.00 -12.75
CA TRP A 263 -16.45 11.27 -11.80
C TRP A 263 -15.21 10.66 -12.45
N ALA A 264 -15.37 10.02 -13.61
CA ALA A 264 -14.28 9.32 -14.26
C ALA A 264 -13.04 10.20 -14.57
N PRO A 265 -13.14 11.31 -15.33
CA PRO A 265 -11.98 12.18 -15.55
C PRO A 265 -11.46 12.78 -14.25
N LEU A 266 -12.32 13.07 -13.28
CA LEU A 266 -11.89 13.60 -11.98
C LEU A 266 -11.05 12.58 -11.21
N ALA A 267 -11.47 11.32 -11.15
CA ALA A 267 -10.74 10.21 -10.53
C ALA A 267 -9.33 10.05 -11.13
N LEU A 268 -9.20 10.13 -12.46
CA LEU A 268 -7.92 10.12 -13.16
C LEU A 268 -7.03 11.32 -12.82
N ILE A 269 -7.62 12.52 -12.74
CA ILE A 269 -6.89 13.74 -12.41
C ILE A 269 -6.37 13.67 -10.98
N VAL A 270 -7.19 13.26 -10.01
CA VAL A 270 -6.80 13.23 -8.60
C VAL A 270 -5.77 12.16 -8.31
N VAL A 271 -5.88 10.95 -8.88
CA VAL A 271 -4.90 9.87 -8.63
C VAL A 271 -3.51 10.23 -9.17
N ALA A 272 -3.45 11.00 -10.28
CA ALA A 272 -2.20 11.45 -10.88
C ALA A 272 -1.64 12.74 -10.25
N SER A 273 -2.42 13.46 -9.43
CA SER A 273 -2.02 14.78 -8.91
C SER A 273 -0.83 14.72 -7.95
N PRO A 274 -0.74 13.79 -6.99
CA PRO A 274 0.38 13.73 -6.06
C PRO A 274 1.75 13.56 -6.75
N VAL A 275 1.83 12.73 -7.79
CA VAL A 275 3.06 12.58 -8.60
C VAL A 275 3.41 13.87 -9.32
N ARG A 276 2.42 14.60 -9.84
CA ARG A 276 2.65 15.89 -10.51
C ARG A 276 3.12 16.96 -9.54
N TRP A 277 2.59 17.00 -8.33
CA TRP A 277 3.05 17.92 -7.29
C TRP A 277 4.50 17.64 -6.93
N LEU A 278 4.86 16.36 -6.79
CA LEU A 278 6.24 15.94 -6.53
C LEU A 278 7.18 16.31 -7.69
N GLU A 279 6.79 16.04 -8.94
CA GLU A 279 7.58 16.47 -10.10
C GLU A 279 7.77 17.99 -10.15
N LYS A 280 6.72 18.76 -9.83
CA LYS A 280 6.80 20.22 -9.79
C LYS A 280 7.75 20.70 -8.71
N LEU A 281 7.69 20.09 -7.52
CA LEU A 281 8.61 20.37 -6.41
C LEU A 281 10.06 20.12 -6.82
N LEU A 282 10.36 18.94 -7.39
CA LEU A 282 11.71 18.60 -7.82
C LEU A 282 12.23 19.55 -8.91
N ARG A 283 11.37 19.95 -9.85
CA ARG A 283 11.74 20.94 -10.88
C ARG A 283 12.02 22.32 -10.28
N SER A 284 11.25 22.75 -9.28
CA SER A 284 11.54 24.01 -8.58
C SER A 284 12.84 23.96 -7.78
N GLU A 285 13.28 22.78 -7.37
CA GLU A 285 14.57 22.55 -6.71
C GLU A 285 15.75 22.36 -7.71
N GLY A 286 15.51 22.56 -9.01
CA GLY A 286 16.55 22.54 -10.04
C GLY A 286 16.71 21.22 -10.78
N ALA A 287 15.82 20.23 -10.59
CA ALA A 287 15.90 18.97 -11.30
C ALA A 287 15.66 19.15 -12.81
N GLN A 288 16.70 18.98 -13.63
CA GLN A 288 16.61 19.04 -15.09
C GLN A 288 15.90 17.83 -15.71
N LYS A 289 15.97 16.68 -15.03
CA LYS A 289 15.27 15.44 -15.41
C LYS A 289 14.59 14.86 -14.18
N THR A 290 13.34 14.42 -14.34
CA THR A 290 12.57 13.77 -13.28
C THR A 290 12.15 12.38 -13.78
N THR A 291 12.41 11.35 -12.98
CA THR A 291 12.06 9.95 -13.28
C THR A 291 10.89 9.44 -12.44
N VAL A 292 10.29 10.30 -11.61
CA VAL A 292 9.18 9.96 -10.70
C VAL A 292 8.01 9.30 -11.44
N ALA A 293 7.58 9.83 -12.58
CA ALA A 293 6.51 9.21 -13.39
C ALA A 293 6.90 7.89 -14.07
N ARG A 294 8.17 7.48 -14.04
CA ARG A 294 8.64 6.18 -14.54
C ARG A 294 8.75 5.13 -13.43
N ASP A 295 8.65 5.55 -12.17
CA ASP A 295 8.68 4.63 -11.05
C ASP A 295 7.35 3.87 -10.99
N ARG A 296 7.43 2.54 -11.06
CA ARG A 296 6.27 1.66 -11.02
C ARG A 296 5.61 1.68 -9.64
N GLU A 297 6.40 1.75 -8.56
CA GLU A 297 5.86 1.71 -7.20
C GLU A 297 4.97 2.94 -6.93
N LEU A 298 5.35 4.08 -7.51
CA LEU A 298 4.61 5.34 -7.43
C LEU A 298 3.41 5.40 -8.39
N THR A 299 3.42 4.68 -9.51
CA THR A 299 2.39 4.81 -10.56
C THR A 299 1.43 3.62 -10.69
N GLU A 300 1.67 2.50 -10.01
CA GLU A 300 0.83 1.30 -10.07
C GLU A 300 -0.66 1.60 -9.77
N LEU A 301 -0.94 2.42 -8.75
CA LEU A 301 -2.30 2.82 -8.41
C LEU A 301 -2.99 3.61 -9.54
N GLU A 302 -2.24 4.44 -10.25
CA GLU A 302 -2.76 5.19 -11.41
C GLU A 302 -3.14 4.25 -12.55
N GLU A 303 -2.38 3.18 -12.78
CA GLU A 303 -2.70 2.20 -13.83
C GLU A 303 -3.98 1.42 -13.53
N VAL A 304 -4.10 0.92 -12.30
CA VAL A 304 -5.30 0.19 -11.86
C VAL A 304 -6.51 1.10 -11.95
N THR A 305 -6.38 2.34 -11.47
CA THR A 305 -7.44 3.36 -11.54
C THR A 305 -7.82 3.65 -12.99
N ALA A 306 -6.85 3.88 -13.87
CA ALA A 306 -7.12 4.22 -15.26
C ALA A 306 -7.86 3.11 -16.00
N ARG A 307 -7.52 1.84 -15.78
CA ARG A 307 -8.24 0.72 -16.40
C ARG A 307 -9.69 0.65 -15.95
N ILE A 308 -9.94 0.67 -14.63
CA ILE A 308 -11.29 0.58 -14.08
C ILE A 308 -12.16 1.77 -14.51
N VAL A 309 -11.61 2.98 -14.37
CA VAL A 309 -12.30 4.22 -14.71
C VAL A 309 -12.60 4.31 -16.22
N THR A 310 -11.72 3.81 -17.09
CA THR A 310 -11.98 3.79 -18.53
C THR A 310 -13.19 2.93 -18.86
N VAL A 311 -13.29 1.73 -18.28
CA VAL A 311 -14.44 0.84 -18.52
C VAL A 311 -15.73 1.49 -18.01
N ALA A 312 -15.71 2.02 -16.78
CA ALA A 312 -16.87 2.69 -16.20
C ALA A 312 -17.31 3.92 -17.03
N TRP A 313 -16.35 4.71 -17.54
CA TRP A 313 -16.61 5.84 -18.42
C TRP A 313 -17.25 5.42 -19.74
N VAL A 314 -16.74 4.36 -20.39
CA VAL A 314 -17.33 3.81 -21.62
C VAL A 314 -18.76 3.34 -21.38
N CYS A 315 -19.01 2.62 -20.28
CA CYS A 315 -20.36 2.18 -19.91
C CYS A 315 -21.31 3.37 -19.69
N ALA A 316 -20.89 4.39 -18.94
CA ALA A 316 -21.68 5.58 -18.68
C ALA A 316 -21.96 6.39 -19.97
N MET A 317 -20.95 6.50 -20.85
CA MET A 317 -21.09 7.16 -22.15
C MET A 317 -22.09 6.43 -23.04
N ALA A 318 -21.96 5.10 -23.16
CA ALA A 318 -22.88 4.29 -23.96
C ALA A 318 -24.31 4.35 -23.41
N ALA A 319 -24.49 4.30 -22.09
CA ALA A 319 -25.80 4.49 -21.46
C ALA A 319 -26.40 5.86 -21.78
N MET A 320 -25.60 6.94 -21.70
CA MET A 320 -26.04 8.29 -22.03
C MET A 320 -26.48 8.41 -23.50
N VAL A 321 -25.73 7.82 -24.43
CA VAL A 321 -26.11 7.77 -25.86
C VAL A 321 -27.43 7.05 -26.05
N LEU A 322 -27.62 5.87 -25.44
CA LEU A 322 -28.87 5.11 -25.53
C LEU A 322 -30.07 5.92 -25.02
N LEU A 323 -29.89 6.63 -23.90
CA LEU A 323 -30.91 7.50 -23.28
C LEU A 323 -31.22 8.77 -24.09
N LEU A 324 -30.30 9.20 -24.94
CA LEU A 324 -30.49 10.35 -25.83
C LEU A 324 -31.20 9.94 -27.14
N VAL A 325 -30.89 8.75 -27.65
CA VAL A 325 -31.42 8.24 -28.94
C VAL A 325 -32.83 7.67 -28.79
N HIS A 326 -33.07 6.84 -27.77
CA HIS A 326 -34.30 6.05 -27.67
C HIS A 326 -35.39 6.69 -26.81
N GLN A 327 -35.08 7.77 -26.09
CA GLN A 327 -36.00 8.39 -25.15
C GLN A 327 -36.15 9.88 -25.49
N SER A 328 -37.38 10.38 -25.49
CA SER A 328 -37.65 11.79 -25.76
C SER A 328 -36.98 12.67 -24.69
N VAL A 329 -36.37 13.76 -25.14
CA VAL A 329 -35.71 14.76 -24.29
C VAL A 329 -36.14 16.13 -24.76
N SER A 330 -36.44 17.03 -23.83
CA SER A 330 -36.63 18.45 -24.15
C SER A 330 -35.38 19.02 -24.81
N THR A 331 -35.52 20.07 -25.63
CA THR A 331 -34.38 20.71 -26.31
C THR A 331 -33.31 21.16 -25.32
N GLN A 332 -33.71 21.75 -24.19
CA GLN A 332 -32.79 22.13 -23.11
C GLN A 332 -32.08 20.93 -22.50
N GLY A 333 -32.79 19.83 -22.26
CA GLY A 333 -32.20 18.59 -21.75
C GLY A 333 -31.20 17.97 -22.72
N LYS A 334 -31.45 18.02 -24.04
CA LYS A 334 -30.50 17.56 -25.06
C LYS A 334 -29.21 18.36 -24.99
N VAL A 335 -29.31 19.69 -24.96
CA VAL A 335 -28.14 20.59 -24.87
C VAL A 335 -27.33 20.29 -23.60
N ALA A 336 -27.98 20.12 -22.46
CA ALA A 336 -27.31 19.78 -21.21
C ALA A 336 -26.56 18.44 -21.29
N VAL A 337 -27.22 17.39 -21.78
CA VAL A 337 -26.61 16.05 -21.92
C VAL A 337 -25.41 16.07 -22.86
N VAL A 338 -25.56 16.68 -24.04
CA VAL A 338 -24.47 16.79 -25.03
C VAL A 338 -23.30 17.59 -24.46
N SER A 339 -23.57 18.67 -23.71
CA SER A 339 -22.51 19.48 -23.09
C SER A 339 -21.72 18.67 -22.06
N VAL A 340 -22.39 17.90 -21.20
CA VAL A 340 -21.73 17.01 -20.22
C VAL A 340 -20.89 15.95 -20.92
N MET A 341 -21.41 15.31 -21.96
CA MET A 341 -20.66 14.32 -22.74
C MET A 341 -19.41 14.92 -23.38
N LEU A 342 -19.52 16.11 -23.97
CA LEU A 342 -18.40 16.80 -24.62
C LEU A 342 -17.33 17.21 -23.61
N VAL A 343 -17.73 17.86 -22.51
CA VAL A 343 -16.81 18.27 -21.43
C VAL A 343 -16.13 17.05 -20.81
N SER A 344 -16.89 16.00 -20.54
CA SER A 344 -16.36 14.73 -20.01
C SER A 344 -15.34 14.11 -20.97
N THR A 345 -15.65 14.04 -22.27
CA THR A 345 -14.76 13.47 -23.28
C THR A 345 -13.46 14.26 -23.40
N VAL A 346 -13.53 15.59 -23.46
CA VAL A 346 -12.34 16.45 -23.53
C VAL A 346 -11.51 16.30 -22.26
N SER A 347 -12.13 16.30 -21.08
CA SER A 347 -11.44 16.15 -19.80
C SER A 347 -10.79 14.78 -19.66
N PHE A 348 -11.49 13.72 -20.07
CA PHE A 348 -11.02 12.34 -20.04
C PHE A 348 -9.86 12.15 -21.01
N ALA A 349 -10.01 12.60 -22.26
CA ALA A 349 -8.95 12.56 -23.25
C ALA A 349 -7.71 13.34 -22.78
N ALA A 350 -7.88 14.53 -22.20
CA ALA A 350 -6.78 15.30 -21.63
C ALA A 350 -6.10 14.57 -20.44
N ALA A 351 -6.87 13.95 -19.56
CA ALA A 351 -6.35 13.20 -18.41
C ALA A 351 -5.56 11.96 -18.86
N VAL A 352 -6.12 11.17 -19.78
CA VAL A 352 -5.49 9.99 -20.40
C VAL A 352 -4.24 10.38 -21.18
N THR A 353 -4.32 11.41 -22.02
CA THR A 353 -3.19 11.88 -22.83
C THR A 353 -2.04 12.34 -21.94
N ARG A 354 -2.32 13.11 -20.88
CA ARG A 354 -1.31 13.51 -19.90
C ARG A 354 -0.70 12.32 -19.14
N HIS A 355 -1.47 11.24 -18.94
CA HIS A 355 -0.99 10.01 -18.31
C HIS A 355 -0.10 9.19 -19.26
N PHE A 356 -0.51 8.99 -20.52
CA PHE A 356 0.18 8.12 -21.48
C PHE A 356 1.34 8.78 -22.24
N ILE A 357 1.26 10.07 -22.61
CA ILE A 357 2.35 10.77 -23.33
C ILE A 357 3.65 10.79 -22.51
N ARG A 358 3.55 10.70 -21.18
CA ARG A 358 4.71 10.72 -20.28
C ARG A 358 5.41 9.38 -20.13
N ARG A 359 4.84 8.29 -20.65
CA ARG A 359 5.43 6.96 -20.59
C ARG A 359 6.13 6.63 -21.92
N PRO A 360 7.47 6.49 -21.95
CA PRO A 360 8.11 5.94 -23.15
C PRO A 360 7.55 4.53 -23.39
N ARG A 361 7.15 4.24 -24.64
CA ARG A 361 6.76 2.89 -25.06
C ARG A 361 7.86 1.92 -24.63
N ARG A 362 7.51 0.94 -23.80
CA ARG A 362 8.39 -0.21 -23.49
C ARG A 362 8.86 -0.82 -24.81
N ARG A 363 10.13 -0.62 -25.16
CA ARG A 363 10.83 -1.61 -25.98
C ARG A 363 11.06 -2.78 -25.04
N TRP A 364 10.32 -3.86 -25.26
CA TRP A 364 10.61 -5.14 -24.64
C TRP A 364 12.02 -5.51 -25.12
N ALA A 365 12.94 -5.70 -24.18
CA ALA A 365 14.26 -6.27 -24.39
C ALA A 365 14.26 -7.65 -23.73
#